data_AF-A0A3M7T1W4-F1
#
_entry.id   AF-A0A3M7T1W4-F1
#
_cell.length_a   1.000
_cell.length_b   1.000
_cell.length_c   1.000
_cell.angle_alpha   90.00
_cell.angle_beta   90.00
_cell.angle_gamma   90.00
#
_symmetry.space_group_name_H-M   'P 1'
#
loop_
_entity.id
_entity.type
_entity.pdbx_description
1 polymer ?
#
loop_
_entity_poly.entity_id
_entity_poly.type
_entity_poly.pdbx_seq_one_letter_code
_entity_poly.pdbx_strand_id
1 'polypeptide(L)'
;MKSISYILIFFSLELKKVFCLLNKAEYFSIRTEIINEMGLIEINNFISPNRVLCIVKCLDRKECNQLYFNRETQKCILFSGFSTKNNLVTKQSALLAKVFTQNSSSECIKETEYWSIKMNSCLPCPVTFKRYSLNSFSCYHMSQNDMKFFEAKSYCEEKSAFLPRPKTSNERELIRYLSNNTKTWVDSFIDSLGEVYKWGDGTNVTGFKNGQPGNEGDNSSRLNQNVLIISDLCFFDIEYWKTFKTICQIF
;
A
#
# COMPACT_ATOMS: atom_id res chain seq x y z
N MET A 1 -1.08 36.91 -17.08
CA MET A 1 -1.64 35.59 -17.45
C MET A 1 -0.55 34.51 -17.41
N LYS A 2 -0.17 34.00 -16.23
CA LYS A 2 0.76 32.85 -16.06
C LYS A 2 0.46 32.11 -14.74
N SER A 3 -0.76 31.60 -14.55
CA SER A 3 -1.11 30.89 -13.31
C SER A 3 -2.07 29.69 -13.49
N ILE A 4 -2.27 29.21 -14.72
CA ILE A 4 -3.19 28.10 -15.02
C ILE A 4 -2.44 26.78 -15.29
N SER A 5 -1.14 26.82 -15.63
CA SER A 5 -0.36 25.61 -15.94
C SER A 5 0.00 24.72 -14.74
N TYR A 6 0.20 25.28 -13.54
CA TYR A 6 0.65 24.47 -12.39
C TYR A 6 -0.46 23.65 -11.74
N ILE A 7 -1.71 24.13 -11.79
CA ILE A 7 -2.88 23.45 -11.22
C ILE A 7 -3.23 22.20 -12.04
N LEU A 8 -3.09 22.25 -13.36
CA LEU A 8 -3.35 21.10 -14.26
C LEU A 8 -2.32 19.96 -14.10
N ILE A 9 -1.08 20.27 -13.72
CA ILE A 9 -0.03 19.26 -13.51
C ILE A 9 -0.23 18.53 -12.17
N PHE A 10 -0.63 19.26 -11.12
CA PHE A 10 -0.94 18.65 -9.81
C PHE A 10 -2.18 17.75 -9.86
N PHE A 11 -3.24 18.15 -10.57
CA PHE A 11 -4.43 17.31 -10.77
C PHE A 11 -4.11 16.01 -11.56
N SER A 12 -3.20 16.06 -12.52
CA SER A 12 -2.82 14.92 -13.37
C SER A 12 -2.05 13.81 -12.61
N LEU A 13 -1.24 14.19 -11.62
CA LEU A 13 -0.50 13.24 -10.77
C LEU A 13 -1.38 12.58 -9.70
N GLU A 14 -2.36 13.29 -9.14
CA GLU A 14 -3.32 12.70 -8.20
C GLU A 14 -4.32 11.77 -8.90
N LEU A 15 -4.80 12.10 -10.10
CA LEU A 15 -5.73 11.25 -10.87
C LEU A 15 -5.13 9.87 -11.24
N LYS A 16 -3.80 9.75 -11.42
CA LYS A 16 -3.15 8.46 -11.68
C LYS A 16 -3.12 7.54 -10.46
N LYS A 17 -3.01 8.08 -9.25
CA LYS A 17 -3.10 7.31 -7.98
C LYS A 17 -4.49 6.67 -7.78
N VAL A 18 -5.51 7.28 -8.37
CA VAL A 18 -6.92 6.96 -8.10
C VAL A 18 -7.39 5.67 -8.79
N PHE A 19 -6.88 5.32 -9.97
CA PHE A 19 -7.51 4.23 -10.75
C PHE A 19 -7.25 2.79 -10.27
N CYS A 20 -6.23 2.55 -9.44
CA CYS A 20 -5.86 1.18 -9.01
C CYS A 20 -6.00 0.94 -7.50
N LEU A 21 -6.21 2.02 -6.74
CA LEU A 21 -6.54 1.98 -5.32
C LEU A 21 -8.07 2.10 -5.07
N LEU A 22 -8.85 2.41 -6.11
CA LEU A 22 -10.31 2.40 -6.05
C LEU A 22 -10.86 0.98 -6.30
N ASN A 23 -11.04 0.23 -5.23
CA ASN A 23 -12.20 -0.66 -5.20
C ASN A 23 -13.45 0.24 -5.21
N LYS A 24 -14.36 -0.02 -6.14
CA LYS A 24 -15.65 0.68 -6.29
C LYS A 24 -16.40 0.76 -4.96
N ALA A 25 -16.29 1.90 -4.33
CA ALA A 25 -17.36 2.56 -3.61
C ALA A 25 -17.03 4.05 -3.66
N GLU A 26 -17.84 4.80 -4.41
CA GLU A 26 -17.76 6.26 -4.39
C GLU A 26 -18.19 6.72 -2.99
N TYR A 27 -17.20 6.93 -2.14
CA TYR A 27 -17.40 7.49 -0.82
C TYR A 27 -17.39 9.00 -0.92
N PHE A 28 -18.56 9.60 -0.80
CA PHE A 28 -18.69 11.05 -0.68
C PHE A 28 -17.97 11.49 0.60
N SER A 29 -16.88 12.26 0.44
CA SER A 29 -16.06 12.74 1.55
C SER A 29 -16.31 14.22 1.77
N ILE A 30 -16.81 14.58 2.95
CA ILE A 30 -16.92 15.99 3.36
C ILE A 30 -15.71 16.32 4.22
N ARG A 31 -14.94 17.32 3.78
CA ARG A 31 -13.81 17.89 4.55
C ARG A 31 -14.30 19.13 5.28
N THR A 32 -13.97 19.23 6.56
CA THR A 32 -14.30 20.40 7.38
C THR A 32 -13.09 20.75 8.23
N GLU A 33 -12.74 22.03 8.28
CA GLU A 33 -11.63 22.54 9.08
C GLU A 33 -12.20 23.22 10.32
N ILE A 34 -11.68 22.87 11.50
CA ILE A 34 -12.06 23.51 12.77
C ILE A 34 -10.78 24.04 13.42
N ILE A 35 -10.76 25.32 13.75
CA ILE A 35 -9.68 25.96 14.52
C ILE A 35 -10.07 25.90 16.00
N ASN A 36 -9.21 25.33 16.84
CA ASN A 36 -9.37 25.38 18.29
C ASN A 36 -8.07 25.82 18.98
N GLU A 37 -8.10 25.90 20.32
CA GLU A 37 -6.96 26.30 21.16
C GLU A 37 -5.69 25.44 20.96
N MET A 38 -5.82 24.24 20.37
CA MET A 38 -4.72 23.31 20.08
C MET A 38 -4.29 23.31 18.60
N GLY A 39 -4.87 24.18 17.76
CA GLY A 39 -4.55 24.32 16.35
C GLY A 39 -5.67 23.89 15.40
N LEU A 40 -5.30 23.65 14.14
CA LEU A 40 -6.23 23.34 13.05
C LEU A 40 -6.49 21.82 13.02
N ILE A 41 -7.75 21.43 13.22
CA ILE A 41 -8.20 20.04 13.13
C ILE A 41 -9.00 19.88 11.84
N GLU A 42 -8.53 18.98 10.98
CA GLU A 42 -9.25 18.52 9.81
C GLU A 42 -10.14 17.35 10.18
N ILE A 43 -11.39 17.43 9.74
CA ILE A 43 -12.38 16.38 9.88
C ILE A 43 -12.71 15.88 8.49
N ASN A 44 -12.50 14.59 8.26
CA ASN A 44 -12.96 13.92 7.05
C ASN A 44 -14.05 12.93 7.43
N ASN A 45 -15.23 13.04 6.82
CA ASN A 45 -16.31 12.09 7.05
C ASN A 45 -16.77 11.44 5.75
N PHE A 46 -17.09 10.14 5.84
CA PHE A 46 -17.59 9.33 4.73
C PHE A 46 -18.41 8.15 5.25
N ILE A 47 -19.22 7.52 4.40
CA ILE A 47 -19.94 6.28 4.73
C ILE A 47 -18.97 5.12 4.59
N SER A 48 -18.86 4.24 5.57
CA SER A 48 -17.99 3.05 5.54
C SER A 48 -18.84 1.80 5.78
N PRO A 49 -18.76 0.76 4.92
CA PRO A 49 -19.59 -0.43 5.03
C PRO A 49 -19.30 -1.22 6.32
N ASN A 50 -18.09 -1.05 6.87
CA ASN A 50 -17.73 -1.64 8.14
C ASN A 50 -16.63 -0.82 8.82
N ARG A 51 -16.37 -1.16 10.07
CA ARG A 51 -15.36 -0.54 10.92
C ARG A 51 -13.94 -0.73 10.40
N VAL A 52 -13.64 -1.88 9.77
CA VAL A 52 -12.30 -2.21 9.29
C VAL A 52 -11.90 -1.24 8.18
N LEU A 53 -12.79 -0.98 7.22
CA LEU A 53 -12.49 -0.03 6.15
C LEU A 53 -12.32 1.41 6.66
N CYS A 54 -13.07 1.79 7.70
CA CYS A 54 -12.91 3.08 8.38
C CYS A 54 -11.51 3.22 9.00
N ILE A 55 -10.99 2.13 9.62
CA ILE A 55 -9.64 2.07 10.17
C ILE A 55 -8.58 2.15 9.07
N VAL A 56 -8.73 1.35 8.00
CA VAL A 56 -7.78 1.35 6.87
C VAL A 56 -7.63 2.74 6.26
N LYS A 57 -8.75 3.46 6.08
CA LYS A 57 -8.73 4.84 5.56
C LYS A 57 -8.06 5.85 6.49
N CYS A 58 -8.09 5.61 7.79
CA CYS A 58 -7.31 6.41 8.75
C CYS A 58 -5.81 6.10 8.59
N LEU A 59 -5.44 4.82 8.52
CA LEU A 59 -4.05 4.38 8.36
C LEU A 59 -3.40 4.85 7.04
N ASP A 60 -4.19 4.98 5.97
CA ASP A 60 -3.74 5.54 4.68
C ASP A 60 -3.42 7.05 4.75
N ARG A 61 -3.86 7.76 5.80
CA ARG A 61 -3.68 9.21 5.94
C ARG A 61 -2.62 9.51 7.00
N LYS A 62 -1.53 10.16 6.58
CA LYS A 62 -0.42 10.58 7.46
C LYS A 62 -0.85 11.40 8.68
N GLU A 63 -1.96 12.12 8.56
CA GLU A 63 -2.43 13.04 9.59
C GLU A 63 -3.56 12.45 10.44
N CYS A 64 -4.10 11.27 10.14
CA CYS A 64 -5.23 10.73 10.90
C CYS A 64 -4.79 10.21 12.28
N ASN A 65 -5.13 10.95 13.33
CA ASN A 65 -4.75 10.66 14.70
C ASN A 65 -5.87 9.97 15.51
N GLN A 66 -7.12 10.16 15.07
CA GLN A 66 -8.30 9.62 15.73
C GLN A 66 -9.38 9.31 14.69
N LEU A 67 -10.23 8.33 14.97
CA LEU A 67 -11.41 8.03 14.15
C LEU A 67 -12.63 7.69 15.00
N TYR A 68 -13.81 7.79 14.38
CA TYR A 68 -15.09 7.36 14.92
C TYR A 68 -15.86 6.60 13.84
N PHE A 69 -16.47 5.47 14.21
CA PHE A 69 -17.34 4.69 13.33
C PHE A 69 -18.67 4.41 14.01
N ASN A 70 -19.76 4.87 13.40
CA ASN A 70 -21.12 4.59 13.83
C ASN A 70 -21.66 3.38 13.06
N ARG A 71 -22.03 2.31 13.77
CA ARG A 71 -22.53 1.07 13.15
C ARG A 71 -23.91 1.22 12.51
N GLU A 72 -24.79 2.04 13.09
CA GLU A 72 -26.17 2.21 12.65
C GLU A 72 -26.25 3.04 11.36
N THR A 73 -25.51 4.14 11.33
CA THR A 73 -25.47 5.08 10.19
C THR A 73 -24.35 4.79 9.20
N GLN A 74 -23.51 3.80 9.49
CA GLN A 74 -22.28 3.50 8.75
C GLN A 74 -21.31 4.70 8.63
N LYS A 75 -21.48 5.76 9.42
CA LYS A 75 -20.68 6.98 9.32
C LYS A 75 -19.29 6.77 9.90
N CYS A 76 -18.26 6.98 9.09
CA CYS A 76 -16.86 7.06 9.50
C CYS A 76 -16.41 8.52 9.55
N ILE A 77 -15.72 8.91 10.61
CA ILE A 77 -15.17 10.26 10.81
C ILE A 77 -13.71 10.11 11.21
N LEU A 78 -12.82 10.79 10.52
CA LEU A 78 -11.38 10.83 10.75
C LEU A 78 -10.99 12.22 11.23
N PHE A 79 -10.06 12.30 12.18
CA PHE A 79 -9.60 13.54 12.77
C PHE A 79 -8.09 13.69 12.60
N SER A 80 -7.63 14.87 12.18
CA SER A 80 -6.19 15.15 12.07
C SER A 80 -5.49 15.47 13.39
N GLY A 81 -6.23 15.57 14.50
CA GLY A 81 -5.72 15.87 15.83
C GLY A 81 -6.55 15.22 16.93
N PHE A 82 -6.08 15.30 18.18
CA PHE A 82 -6.78 14.77 19.35
C PHE A 82 -7.79 15.80 19.87
N SER A 83 -9.09 15.56 19.69
CA SER A 83 -10.12 16.42 20.28
C SER A 83 -10.59 15.85 21.61
N THR A 84 -10.19 16.50 22.71
CA THR A 84 -10.64 16.16 24.07
C THR A 84 -12.00 16.77 24.43
N LYS A 85 -12.54 17.68 23.59
CA LYS A 85 -13.72 18.50 23.89
C LYS A 85 -14.87 18.43 22.87
N ASN A 86 -14.91 17.42 21.99
CA ASN A 86 -16.07 17.26 21.11
C ASN A 86 -17.17 16.41 21.80
N ASN A 87 -18.34 17.02 21.99
CA ASN A 87 -19.58 16.37 22.46
C ASN A 87 -20.05 15.18 21.59
N LEU A 88 -19.37 14.90 20.47
CA LEU A 88 -19.52 13.72 19.62
C LEU A 88 -18.88 12.45 20.23
N VAL A 89 -17.92 12.60 21.15
CA VAL A 89 -17.15 11.49 21.75
C VAL A 89 -17.78 11.01 23.08
N THR A 90 -18.60 11.85 23.72
CA THR A 90 -19.11 11.61 25.08
C THR A 90 -20.38 10.76 25.14
N LYS A 91 -21.04 10.45 24.03
CA LYS A 91 -22.19 9.54 23.99
C LYS A 91 -21.90 8.29 23.15
N GLN A 92 -21.64 7.20 23.87
CA GLN A 92 -21.67 5.80 23.44
C GLN A 92 -20.62 5.35 22.41
N SER A 93 -19.70 4.51 22.88
CA SER A 93 -18.84 3.63 22.09
C SER A 93 -17.99 4.30 21.00
N ALA A 94 -17.51 5.52 21.26
CA ALA A 94 -16.30 5.98 20.60
C ALA A 94 -15.19 5.02 21.04
N LEU A 95 -14.92 4.02 20.20
CA LEU A 95 -13.74 3.20 20.35
C LEU A 95 -12.60 4.18 20.09
N LEU A 96 -12.12 4.76 21.19
CA LEU A 96 -10.74 5.14 21.34
C LEU A 96 -9.96 3.88 20.98
N ALA A 97 -9.74 3.68 19.68
CA ALA A 97 -8.43 3.31 19.27
C ALA A 97 -7.57 4.44 19.83
N LYS A 98 -7.17 4.28 21.09
CA LYS A 98 -5.80 4.48 21.47
C LYS A 98 -5.02 3.85 20.32
N VAL A 99 -4.70 4.66 19.33
CA VAL A 99 -3.51 4.52 18.51
C VAL A 99 -2.34 4.77 19.48
N PHE A 100 -2.33 4.04 20.60
CA PHE A 100 -1.16 3.86 21.41
C PHE A 100 -0.28 3.00 20.51
N THR A 101 0.86 3.60 20.18
CA THR A 101 2.05 2.99 19.59
C THR A 101 1.99 2.66 18.09
N GLN A 102 1.50 3.59 17.26
CA GLN A 102 2.33 4.02 16.10
C GLN A 102 3.34 5.11 16.47
N ASN A 103 3.42 5.50 17.76
CA ASN A 103 4.62 6.10 18.37
C ASN A 103 5.77 5.11 18.59
N SER A 104 5.64 3.88 18.09
CA SER A 104 6.79 3.15 17.58
C SER A 104 6.64 3.15 16.06
N SER A 105 7.04 4.23 15.41
CA SER A 105 8.05 4.06 14.35
C SER A 105 8.97 2.95 14.85
N SER A 106 9.10 1.82 14.16
CA SER A 106 10.03 0.74 14.52
C SER A 106 11.18 1.30 15.36
N GLU A 107 11.38 0.83 16.60
CA GLU A 107 12.47 1.33 17.47
C GLU A 107 13.85 1.30 16.79
N CYS A 108 13.94 0.64 15.64
CA CYS A 108 15.08 0.60 14.74
C CYS A 108 15.34 2.01 14.19
N ILE A 109 16.34 2.67 14.77
CA ILE A 109 16.80 4.01 14.36
C ILE A 109 17.55 3.92 13.03
N LYS A 110 18.24 2.81 12.75
CA LYS A 110 19.12 2.66 11.59
C LYS A 110 18.38 2.12 10.36
N GLU A 111 18.72 2.61 9.18
CA GLU A 111 18.25 2.07 7.89
C GLU A 111 18.75 0.64 7.62
N THR A 112 19.72 0.16 8.41
CA THR A 112 20.30 -1.19 8.33
C THR A 112 19.64 -2.18 9.27
N GLU A 113 18.50 -1.83 9.89
CA GLU A 113 17.77 -2.67 10.84
C GLU A 113 16.28 -2.59 10.52
N TYR A 114 15.51 -3.66 10.74
CA TYR A 114 14.05 -3.68 10.58
C TYR A 114 13.37 -4.33 11.77
N TRP A 115 12.09 -4.00 11.98
CA TRP A 115 11.33 -4.57 13.10
C TRP A 115 10.75 -5.93 12.72
N SER A 116 11.19 -6.99 13.40
CA SER A 116 10.61 -8.32 13.26
C SER A 116 9.46 -8.52 14.23
N ILE A 117 8.25 -8.78 13.72
CA ILE A 117 7.07 -9.06 14.56
C ILE A 117 7.27 -10.38 15.32
N LYS A 118 7.89 -11.38 14.69
CA LYS A 118 8.13 -12.70 15.29
C LYS A 118 9.07 -12.63 16.48
N MET A 119 10.15 -11.86 16.36
CA MET A 119 11.15 -11.71 17.41
C MET A 119 10.84 -10.56 18.38
N ASN A 120 9.88 -9.70 18.03
CA ASN A 120 9.53 -8.49 18.77
C ASN A 120 10.77 -7.61 19.05
N SER A 121 11.66 -7.48 18.04
CA SER A 121 12.94 -6.80 18.16
C SER A 121 13.43 -6.27 16.80
N CYS A 122 14.40 -5.35 16.83
CA CYS A 122 15.14 -4.94 15.64
C CYS A 122 16.14 -6.01 15.21
N LEU A 123 16.06 -6.44 13.95
CA LEU A 123 17.02 -7.34 13.33
C LEU A 123 17.80 -6.58 12.25
N PRO A 124 19.09 -6.90 12.05
CA PRO A 124 19.86 -6.27 10.99
C PRO A 124 19.31 -6.69 9.62
N CYS A 125 19.24 -5.73 8.69
CA CYS A 125 19.10 -6.03 7.28
C CYS A 125 20.35 -6.82 6.81
N PRO A 126 20.19 -7.81 5.92
CA PRO A 126 21.32 -8.45 5.26
C PRO A 126 22.22 -7.44 4.56
N VAL A 127 23.48 -7.81 4.37
CA VAL A 127 24.44 -6.98 3.63
C VAL A 127 23.84 -6.64 2.25
N THR A 128 23.91 -5.37 1.85
CA THR A 128 23.30 -4.76 0.64
C THR A 128 21.79 -4.48 0.68
N PHE A 129 21.08 -4.85 1.76
CA PHE A 129 19.67 -4.49 1.95
C PHE A 129 19.53 -3.21 2.78
N LYS A 130 18.48 -2.44 2.50
CA LYS A 130 18.14 -1.21 3.23
C LYS A 130 16.66 -1.18 3.61
N ARG A 131 16.35 -0.67 4.79
CA ARG A 131 14.99 -0.33 5.22
C ARG A 131 14.64 1.09 4.79
N TYR A 132 13.36 1.31 4.54
CA TYR A 132 12.80 2.62 4.18
C TYR A 132 11.65 2.98 5.12
N SER A 133 11.43 4.28 5.34
CA SER A 133 10.39 4.77 6.26
C SER A 133 8.96 4.41 5.85
N LEU A 134 8.71 4.20 4.55
CA LEU A 134 7.40 3.76 4.03
C LEU A 134 7.04 2.33 4.42
N ASN A 135 8.03 1.48 4.76
CA ASN A 135 7.80 0.16 5.34
C ASN A 135 8.92 -0.19 6.32
N SER A 136 8.65 0.00 7.61
CA SER A 136 9.62 -0.25 8.68
C SER A 136 9.80 -1.74 9.05
N PHE A 137 8.99 -2.62 8.48
CA PHE A 137 8.97 -4.06 8.78
C PHE A 137 9.70 -4.88 7.73
N SER A 138 10.37 -4.23 6.77
CA SER A 138 11.05 -4.93 5.68
C SER A 138 12.34 -4.24 5.26
N CYS A 139 13.28 -5.02 4.76
CA CYS A 139 14.45 -4.51 4.04
C CYS A 139 14.38 -4.90 2.57
N TYR A 140 14.98 -4.04 1.74
CA TYR A 140 14.92 -4.15 0.29
C TYR A 140 16.31 -4.12 -0.33
N HIS A 141 16.49 -4.91 -1.38
CA HIS A 141 17.68 -4.91 -2.22
C HIS A 141 17.26 -4.77 -3.68
N MET A 142 17.90 -3.86 -4.42
CA MET A 142 17.64 -3.65 -5.84
C MET A 142 18.69 -4.38 -6.66
N SER A 143 18.27 -5.18 -7.64
CA SER A 143 19.20 -5.75 -8.61
C SER A 143 19.87 -4.65 -9.44
N GLN A 144 21.06 -4.92 -9.94
CA GLN A 144 21.70 -4.04 -10.92
C GLN A 144 21.06 -4.18 -12.30
N ASN A 145 20.75 -5.42 -12.69
CA ASN A 145 20.22 -5.78 -14.00
C ASN A 145 18.75 -6.20 -13.93
N ASP A 146 18.05 -6.00 -15.04
CA ASP A 146 16.71 -6.54 -15.25
C ASP A 146 16.80 -8.03 -15.60
N MET A 147 15.83 -8.82 -15.15
CA MET A 147 15.87 -10.29 -15.22
C MET A 147 14.50 -10.84 -15.62
N LYS A 148 14.47 -12.09 -16.11
CA LYS A 148 13.20 -12.82 -16.29
C LYS A 148 12.60 -13.19 -14.94
N PHE A 149 11.31 -13.51 -14.89
CA PHE A 149 10.62 -13.74 -13.61
C PHE A 149 11.29 -14.83 -12.76
N PHE A 150 11.56 -16.01 -13.33
CA PHE A 150 12.16 -17.11 -12.57
C PHE A 150 13.63 -16.84 -12.21
N GLU A 151 14.37 -16.13 -13.06
CA GLU A 151 15.74 -15.67 -12.74
C GLU A 151 15.71 -14.67 -11.58
N ALA A 152 14.78 -13.72 -11.60
CA ALA A 152 14.56 -12.72 -10.55
C ALA A 152 14.17 -13.36 -9.22
N LYS A 153 13.30 -14.38 -9.28
CA LYS A 153 12.88 -15.16 -8.11
C LYS A 153 14.08 -15.90 -7.50
N SER A 154 14.82 -16.65 -8.29
CA SER A 154 16.04 -17.34 -7.84
C SER A 154 17.07 -16.36 -7.28
N TYR A 155 17.27 -15.21 -7.93
CA TYR A 155 18.18 -14.16 -7.47
C TYR A 155 17.84 -13.65 -6.05
N CYS A 156 16.57 -13.51 -5.73
CA CYS A 156 16.14 -13.14 -4.38
C CYS A 156 16.28 -14.30 -3.40
N GLU A 157 15.93 -15.52 -3.80
CA GLU A 157 16.04 -16.72 -2.95
C GLU A 157 17.49 -17.04 -2.58
N GLU A 158 18.46 -16.87 -3.49
CA GLU A 158 19.90 -16.99 -3.22
C GLU A 158 20.38 -15.98 -2.15
N LYS A 159 19.65 -14.88 -1.97
CA LYS A 159 19.90 -13.87 -0.92
C LYS A 159 19.06 -14.11 0.33
N SER A 160 18.43 -15.28 0.45
CA SER A 160 17.47 -15.60 1.52
C SER A 160 16.33 -14.58 1.61
N ALA A 161 15.89 -14.08 0.45
CA ALA A 161 14.84 -13.09 0.29
C ALA A 161 13.81 -13.57 -0.74
N PHE A 162 12.77 -12.76 -0.95
CA PHE A 162 11.72 -13.04 -1.94
C PHE A 162 11.54 -11.85 -2.87
N LEU A 163 10.85 -12.05 -3.99
CA LEU A 163 10.28 -10.91 -4.73
C LEU A 163 9.30 -10.14 -3.82
N PRO A 164 9.05 -8.84 -4.08
CA PRO A 164 8.25 -8.03 -3.17
C PRO A 164 6.77 -8.44 -3.21
N ARG A 165 6.09 -8.28 -2.07
CA ARG A 165 4.66 -8.53 -1.89
C ARG A 165 3.94 -7.26 -1.41
N PRO A 166 3.82 -6.22 -2.24
CA PRO A 166 3.33 -4.91 -1.78
C PRO A 166 1.80 -4.90 -1.64
N LYS A 167 1.30 -5.18 -0.44
CA LYS A 167 -0.12 -5.28 -0.12
C LYS A 167 -0.75 -3.92 0.13
N THR A 168 0.01 -3.00 0.71
CA THR A 168 -0.46 -1.65 1.07
C THR A 168 -0.10 -0.60 0.04
N SER A 169 -0.79 0.54 0.06
CA SER A 169 -0.49 1.72 -0.76
C SER A 169 0.95 2.22 -0.56
N ASN A 170 1.42 2.28 0.69
CA ASN A 170 2.78 2.69 1.04
C ASN A 170 3.84 1.73 0.51
N GLU A 171 3.61 0.41 0.61
CA GLU A 171 4.54 -0.58 0.05
C GLU A 171 4.62 -0.48 -1.48
N ARG A 172 3.49 -0.28 -2.16
CA ARG A 172 3.47 -0.10 -3.62
C ARG A 172 4.21 1.17 -4.05
N GLU A 173 4.02 2.25 -3.31
CA GLU A 173 4.73 3.52 -3.53
C GLU A 173 6.22 3.36 -3.30
N LEU A 174 6.62 2.59 -2.28
CA LEU A 174 8.02 2.27 -2.04
C LEU A 174 8.62 1.48 -3.20
N ILE A 175 7.95 0.42 -3.68
CA ILE A 175 8.44 -0.35 -4.84
C ILE A 175 8.57 0.54 -6.08
N ARG A 176 7.58 1.40 -6.34
CA ARG A 176 7.62 2.38 -7.44
C ARG A 176 8.80 3.35 -7.30
N TYR A 177 9.08 3.82 -6.09
CA TYR A 177 10.22 4.69 -5.81
C TYR A 177 11.55 3.97 -6.05
N LEU A 178 11.71 2.76 -5.51
CA LEU A 178 12.93 1.95 -5.66
C LEU A 178 13.20 1.52 -7.10
N SER A 179 12.14 1.32 -7.90
CA SER A 179 12.26 0.95 -9.30
C SER A 179 12.44 2.15 -10.23
N ASN A 180 12.52 3.38 -9.73
CA ASN A 180 12.47 4.60 -10.55
C ASN A 180 11.27 4.62 -11.50
N ASN A 181 10.10 4.21 -11.00
CA ASN A 181 8.84 4.13 -11.73
C ASN A 181 8.86 3.15 -12.92
N THR A 182 9.76 2.18 -12.93
CA THR A 182 9.81 1.11 -13.94
C THR A 182 8.98 -0.11 -13.51
N LYS A 183 8.59 -0.91 -14.50
CA LYS A 183 7.90 -2.19 -14.28
C LYS A 183 8.78 -3.10 -13.44
N THR A 184 8.21 -3.67 -12.38
CA THR A 184 8.95 -4.48 -11.41
C THR A 184 8.20 -5.76 -11.13
N TRP A 185 8.92 -6.88 -11.05
CA TRP A 185 8.36 -8.16 -10.64
C TRP A 185 7.82 -8.11 -9.20
N VAL A 186 6.73 -8.85 -8.95
CA VAL A 186 6.20 -9.11 -7.60
C VAL A 186 5.99 -10.60 -7.40
N ASP A 187 5.97 -11.05 -6.15
CA ASP A 187 5.99 -12.48 -5.80
C ASP A 187 4.61 -13.15 -5.92
N SER A 188 4.12 -13.27 -7.16
CA SER A 188 2.89 -13.99 -7.47
C SER A 188 2.92 -14.56 -8.88
N PHE A 189 2.53 -15.82 -8.99
CA PHE A 189 2.36 -16.54 -10.25
C PHE A 189 1.22 -17.55 -10.13
N ILE A 190 0.71 -18.01 -11.27
CA ILE A 190 -0.29 -19.08 -11.41
C ILE A 190 0.23 -20.12 -12.39
N ASP A 191 -0.20 -21.37 -12.24
CA ASP A 191 0.24 -22.48 -13.11
C ASP A 191 -0.90 -23.01 -14.00
N SER A 192 -2.14 -22.62 -13.72
CA SER A 192 -3.29 -23.02 -14.53
C SER A 192 -4.31 -21.89 -14.78
N LEU A 193 -5.08 -22.04 -15.86
CA LEU A 193 -6.14 -21.08 -16.19
C LEU A 193 -7.24 -21.10 -15.12
N GLY A 194 -7.68 -19.91 -14.72
CA GLY A 194 -8.73 -19.73 -13.70
C GLY A 194 -8.21 -19.75 -12.26
N GLU A 195 -6.91 -20.00 -12.04
CA GLU A 195 -6.31 -19.79 -10.73
C GLU A 195 -6.29 -18.31 -10.34
N VAL A 196 -6.42 -18.08 -9.02
CA VAL A 196 -6.35 -16.74 -8.45
C VAL A 196 -4.92 -16.47 -8.01
N TYR A 197 -4.35 -15.38 -8.48
CA TYR A 197 -3.06 -14.89 -7.99
C TYR A 197 -3.07 -14.68 -6.48
N LYS A 198 -2.11 -15.30 -5.81
CA LYS A 198 -1.91 -15.21 -4.36
C LYS A 198 -0.49 -14.80 -4.03
N TRP A 199 -0.35 -14.14 -2.89
CA TRP A 199 0.95 -13.91 -2.26
C TRP A 199 1.44 -15.22 -1.60
N GLY A 200 2.74 -15.32 -1.31
CA GLY A 200 3.30 -16.52 -0.68
C GLY A 200 2.77 -16.85 0.73
N ASP A 201 1.98 -15.98 1.36
CA ASP A 201 1.24 -16.28 2.60
C ASP A 201 -0.21 -16.77 2.35
N GLY A 202 -0.58 -17.01 1.09
CA GLY A 202 -1.87 -17.54 0.67
C GLY A 202 -2.97 -16.49 0.48
N THR A 203 -2.72 -15.23 0.83
CA THR A 203 -3.71 -14.15 0.64
C THR A 203 -3.82 -13.74 -0.83
N ASN A 204 -5.03 -13.38 -1.29
CA ASN A 204 -5.27 -13.00 -2.68
C ASN A 204 -4.60 -11.66 -3.03
N VAL A 205 -4.10 -11.55 -4.26
CA VAL A 205 -3.63 -10.28 -4.83
C VAL A 205 -4.83 -9.38 -5.12
N THR A 206 -4.73 -8.08 -4.81
CA THR A 206 -5.77 -7.08 -5.06
C THR A 206 -5.17 -5.79 -5.61
N GLY A 207 -5.95 -4.97 -6.32
CA GLY A 207 -5.46 -3.71 -6.90
C GLY A 207 -4.82 -3.86 -8.28
N PHE A 208 -5.40 -4.76 -9.09
CA PHE A 208 -5.12 -4.86 -10.51
C PHE A 208 -5.57 -3.60 -11.24
N LYS A 209 -4.97 -3.33 -12.40
CA LYS A 209 -5.52 -2.33 -13.34
C LYS A 209 -6.89 -2.80 -13.85
N ASN A 210 -7.76 -1.87 -14.21
CA ASN A 210 -9.02 -2.20 -14.88
C ASN A 210 -8.77 -3.11 -16.10
N GLY A 211 -9.48 -4.25 -16.16
CA GLY A 211 -9.31 -5.26 -17.21
C GLY A 211 -8.15 -6.23 -16.99
N GLN A 212 -7.61 -6.29 -15.77
CA GLN A 212 -6.56 -7.23 -15.36
C GLN A 212 -6.99 -8.06 -14.13
N PRO A 213 -6.48 -9.29 -13.96
CA PRO A 213 -5.67 -10.04 -14.93
C PRO A 213 -6.51 -10.37 -16.18
N GLY A 214 -5.88 -10.33 -17.35
CA GLY A 214 -6.58 -10.38 -18.64
C GLY A 214 -6.08 -11.43 -19.62
N ASN A 215 -4.94 -12.06 -19.33
CA ASN A 215 -4.29 -13.09 -20.15
C ASN A 215 -4.33 -12.74 -21.66
N GLU A 216 -3.85 -11.54 -22.00
CA GLU A 216 -3.84 -10.97 -23.36
C GLU A 216 -5.20 -10.69 -24.02
N GLY A 217 -6.28 -10.52 -23.25
CA GLY A 217 -7.59 -10.04 -23.76
C GLY A 217 -8.61 -11.12 -24.10
N ASP A 218 -8.43 -12.31 -23.53
CA ASP A 218 -9.35 -13.46 -23.40
C ASP A 218 -10.18 -13.92 -24.62
N ASN A 219 -9.59 -14.87 -25.35
CA ASN A 219 -10.26 -16.00 -26.02
C ASN A 219 -9.30 -17.20 -26.12
N SER A 220 -8.39 -17.32 -25.14
CA SER A 220 -7.23 -18.22 -25.20
C SER A 220 -7.46 -19.45 -24.30
N SER A 221 -7.38 -20.65 -24.87
CA SER A 221 -7.32 -21.91 -24.10
C SER A 221 -5.94 -22.15 -23.46
N ARG A 222 -5.03 -21.17 -23.52
CA ARG A 222 -3.66 -21.25 -23.00
C ARG A 222 -3.38 -20.12 -22.02
N LEU A 223 -2.60 -20.44 -21.00
CA LEU A 223 -2.06 -19.47 -20.05
C LEU A 223 -0.80 -18.82 -20.64
N ASN A 224 -0.93 -17.59 -21.14
CA ASN A 224 0.15 -16.82 -21.74
C ASN A 224 0.82 -15.89 -20.72
N GLN A 225 0.03 -15.31 -19.83
CA GLN A 225 0.47 -14.36 -18.80
C GLN A 225 0.23 -14.98 -17.42
N ASN A 226 1.29 -15.51 -16.81
CA ASN A 226 1.19 -16.34 -15.61
C ASN A 226 1.90 -15.73 -14.39
N VAL A 227 2.50 -14.55 -14.53
CA VAL A 227 3.24 -13.87 -13.47
C VAL A 227 2.81 -12.41 -13.36
N LEU A 228 3.07 -11.78 -12.22
CA LEU A 228 2.66 -10.39 -12.00
C LEU A 228 3.82 -9.40 -11.99
N ILE A 229 3.56 -8.22 -12.54
CA ILE A 229 4.35 -7.00 -12.29
C ILE A 229 3.52 -5.95 -11.56
N ILE A 230 4.22 -5.01 -10.94
CA ILE A 230 3.66 -3.72 -10.55
C ILE A 230 4.17 -2.61 -11.49
N SER A 231 3.25 -1.77 -11.93
CA SER A 231 3.51 -0.55 -12.71
C SER A 231 2.46 0.49 -12.37
N ASP A 232 2.85 1.76 -12.21
CA ASP A 232 1.92 2.84 -11.85
C ASP A 232 1.01 2.50 -10.64
N LEU A 233 1.54 1.78 -9.64
CA LEU A 233 0.83 1.32 -8.44
C LEU A 233 -0.24 0.23 -8.66
N CYS A 234 -0.36 -0.29 -9.87
CA CYS A 234 -1.31 -1.33 -10.26
C CYS A 234 -0.61 -2.65 -10.57
N PHE A 235 -1.31 -3.77 -10.37
CA PHE A 235 -0.84 -5.07 -10.83
C PHE A 235 -1.34 -5.39 -12.24
N PHE A 236 -0.50 -6.09 -12.99
CA PHE A 236 -0.75 -6.59 -14.34
C PHE A 236 -0.23 -8.02 -14.42
N ASP A 237 -0.97 -8.89 -15.08
CA ASP A 237 -0.44 -10.17 -15.52
C ASP A 237 0.40 -9.96 -16.77
N ILE A 238 1.50 -10.72 -16.85
CA ILE A 238 2.43 -10.63 -17.96
C ILE A 238 3.15 -11.95 -18.17
N GLU A 239 3.81 -12.08 -19.30
CA GLU A 239 4.57 -13.27 -19.69
C GLU A 239 5.89 -13.36 -18.91
N TYR A 240 6.19 -14.53 -18.34
CA TYR A 240 7.35 -14.73 -17.45
C TYR A 240 8.72 -14.52 -18.10
N TRP A 241 8.80 -14.58 -19.44
CA TRP A 241 10.05 -14.47 -20.21
C TRP A 241 10.47 -13.03 -20.53
N LYS A 242 9.63 -12.03 -20.23
CA LYS A 242 10.03 -10.62 -20.33
C LYS A 242 11.07 -10.30 -19.27
N THR A 243 11.81 -9.21 -19.43
CA THR A 243 12.82 -8.77 -18.45
C THR A 243 12.38 -7.47 -17.80
N PHE A 244 12.37 -7.44 -16.47
CA PHE A 244 11.99 -6.27 -15.69
C PHE A 244 12.90 -6.09 -14.47
N LYS A 245 12.76 -4.92 -13.84
CA LYS A 245 13.50 -4.59 -12.63
C LYS A 245 13.20 -5.60 -11.54
N THR A 246 14.25 -6.05 -10.86
CA THR A 246 14.14 -6.96 -9.72
C THR A 246 14.44 -6.24 -8.42
N ILE A 247 13.54 -6.39 -7.47
CA ILE A 247 13.71 -5.96 -6.09
C ILE A 247 13.53 -7.21 -5.24
N CYS A 248 14.32 -7.35 -4.20
CA CYS A 248 14.19 -8.40 -3.21
C CYS A 248 13.73 -7.80 -1.88
N GLN A 249 12.88 -8.52 -1.16
CA GLN A 249 12.29 -8.13 0.11
C GLN A 249 12.50 -9.23 1.17
N ILE A 250 12.78 -8.81 2.41
CA ILE A 250 12.71 -9.62 3.62
C ILE A 250 11.78 -8.96 4.65
N PHE A 251 11.22 -9.73 5.59
CA PHE A 251 10.36 -9.25 6.70
C PHE A 251 10.44 -10.17 7.92
#